data_AF-A0A7Z9E486-F1
#
_entry.id   AF-A0A7Z9E486-F1
#
_cell.length_a   1.000
_cell.length_b   1.000
_cell.length_c   1.000
_cell.angle_alpha   90.00
_cell.angle_beta   90.00
_cell.angle_gamma   90.00
#
_symmetry.space_group_name_H-M   'P 1'
#
loop_
_entity.id
_entity.type
_entity.pdbx_description
1 polymer ?
#
loop_
_entity_poly.entity_id
_entity_poly.type
_entity_poly.pdbx_seq_one_letter_code
_entity_poly.pdbx_strand_id
1 'polypeptide(L)' 'MKLTKTEARQLLERMIFDEERPRDWVQDVWDMSPMLGENAAKLLDAFDMLVDCCSEEKLENLVQSLYAERLE' A
#
# COMPACT_ATOMS: atom_id res chain seq x y z
N MET A 1 -19.77 4.39 2.58
CA MET A 1 -19.74 3.64 1.31
C MET A 1 -18.99 2.36 1.60
N LYS A 2 -19.47 1.19 1.16
CA LYS A 2 -18.68 -0.04 1.33
C LYS A 2 -17.57 -0.05 0.28
N LEU A 3 -16.32 0.07 0.71
CA LEU A 3 -15.16 -0.10 -0.16
C LEU A 3 -14.98 -1.59 -0.43
N THR A 4 -14.83 -1.96 -1.70
CA THR A 4 -14.39 -3.32 -2.04
C THR A 4 -12.92 -3.50 -1.68
N LYS A 5 -12.48 -4.76 -1.51
CA LYS A 5 -11.06 -5.10 -1.28
C LYS A 5 -10.13 -4.42 -2.31
N THR A 6 -10.55 -4.42 -3.57
CA THR A 6 -9.80 -3.83 -4.69
C THR A 6 -9.71 -2.31 -4.57
N GLU A 7 -10.81 -1.63 -4.23
CA GLU A 7 -10.81 -0.18 -4.06
C GLU A 7 -9.97 0.24 -2.86
N ALA A 8 -10.10 -0.47 -1.73
CA ALA A 8 -9.28 -0.20 -0.55
C ALA A 8 -7.79 -0.40 -0.84
N ARG A 9 -7.43 -1.46 -1.58
CA ARG A 9 -6.07 -1.67 -2.06
C ARG A 9 -5.57 -0.52 -2.92
N GLN A 10 -6.35 -0.09 -3.92
CA GLN A 10 -5.95 1.02 -4.80
C GLN A 10 -5.77 2.32 -4.04
N LEU A 11 -6.63 2.60 -3.05
CA LEU A 11 -6.48 3.78 -2.18
C LEU A 11 -5.19 3.71 -1.36
N LEU A 12 -4.91 2.56 -0.74
CA LEU A 12 -3.66 2.36 0.01
C LEU A 12 -2.43 2.48 -0.89
N GLU A 13 -2.44 1.85 -2.06
CA GLU A 13 -1.36 1.96 -3.05
C GLU A 13 -1.13 3.42 -3.44
N ARG A 14 -2.20 4.17 -3.69
CA ARG A 14 -2.10 5.59 -4.05
C ARG A 14 -1.61 6.47 -2.90
N MET A 15 -1.90 6.11 -1.65
CA MET A 15 -1.41 6.81 -0.47
C MET A 15 0.07 6.57 -0.19
N ILE A 16 0.59 5.38 -0.53
CA ILE A 16 1.96 4.94 -0.24
C ILE A 16 2.91 5.27 -1.41
N PHE A 17 2.45 5.10 -2.65
CA PHE A 17 3.29 5.16 -3.86
C PHE A 17 3.00 6.36 -4.76
N ASP A 18 2.24 7.36 -4.30
CA ASP A 18 2.03 8.66 -4.99
C ASP A 18 1.67 8.52 -6.50
N GLU A 19 0.74 7.60 -6.80
CA GLU A 19 0.24 7.26 -8.15
C GLU A 19 1.17 6.37 -9.01
N GLU A 20 2.35 6.02 -8.53
CA GLU A 20 3.23 5.01 -9.12
C GLU A 20 2.74 3.59 -8.82
N ARG A 21 3.05 2.63 -9.71
CA ARG A 21 2.75 1.23 -9.42
C ARG A 21 3.74 0.73 -8.37
N PRO A 22 3.29 -0.04 -7.37
CA PRO A 22 4.17 -0.50 -6.29
C PRO A 22 5.44 -1.23 -6.77
N ARG A 23 5.34 -1.98 -7.87
CA ARG A 23 6.49 -2.70 -8.46
C ARG A 23 7.48 -1.77 -9.15
N ASP A 24 6.99 -0.73 -9.80
CA ASP A 24 7.84 0.27 -10.47
C ASP A 24 8.59 1.06 -9.39
N TRP A 25 7.90 1.45 -8.30
CA TRP A 25 8.51 2.05 -7.13
C TRP A 25 9.63 1.20 -6.51
N VAL A 26 9.40 -0.10 -6.31
CA VAL A 26 10.43 -1.01 -5.79
C VAL A 26 11.66 -1.03 -6.71
N GLN A 27 11.42 -1.03 -8.03
CA GLN A 27 12.49 -1.02 -9.03
C GLN A 27 13.29 0.28 -8.98
N ASP A 28 12.64 1.43 -8.86
CA ASP A 28 13.32 2.72 -8.73
C ASP A 28 14.16 2.80 -7.44
N VAL A 29 13.63 2.29 -6.32
CA VAL A 29 14.41 2.18 -5.07
C VAL A 29 15.60 1.24 -5.24
N TRP A 30 15.44 0.16 -5.99
CA TRP A 30 16.51 -0.81 -6.28
C TRP A 30 17.62 -0.19 -7.13
N ASP A 31 17.26 0.60 -8.14
CA ASP A 31 18.20 1.31 -9.01
C ASP A 31 18.98 2.40 -8.25
N MET A 32 18.42 2.98 -7.19
CA MET A 32 19.14 3.86 -6.29
C MET A 32 20.04 3.11 -5.30
N SER A 33 19.54 2.03 -4.70
CA SER A 33 20.28 1.22 -3.74
C SER A 33 19.73 -0.21 -3.67
N PRO A 34 20.52 -1.23 -4.03
CA PRO A 34 20.05 -2.61 -4.04
C PRO A 34 19.65 -3.13 -2.65
N MET A 35 20.29 -2.64 -1.59
CA MET A 35 19.91 -3.00 -0.21
C MET A 35 18.54 -2.41 0.17
N LEU A 36 18.26 -1.17 -0.26
CA LEU A 36 16.94 -0.55 -0.02
C LEU A 36 15.88 -1.17 -0.92
N GLY A 37 16.23 -1.53 -2.16
CA GLY A 37 15.36 -2.26 -3.08
C GLY A 37 14.90 -3.61 -2.51
N GLU A 38 15.81 -4.37 -1.89
CA GLU A 38 15.43 -5.63 -1.22
C GLU A 38 14.44 -5.40 -0.07
N ASN A 39 14.64 -4.34 0.72
CA ASN A 39 13.72 -3.99 1.79
C ASN A 39 12.37 -3.48 1.24
N ALA A 40 12.38 -2.71 0.15
CA ALA A 40 11.20 -2.23 -0.54
C ALA A 40 10.38 -3.40 -1.11
N ALA A 41 11.02 -4.39 -1.71
CA ALA A 41 10.38 -5.61 -2.19
C ALA A 41 9.70 -6.38 -1.04
N LYS A 42 10.41 -6.57 0.09
CA LYS A 42 9.84 -7.22 1.29
C LYS A 42 8.64 -6.44 1.85
N LEU A 43 8.70 -5.11 1.82
CA LEU A 43 7.60 -4.26 2.27
C LEU A 43 6.38 -4.40 1.36
N LEU A 44 6.59 -4.45 0.05
CA LEU A 44 5.53 -4.70 -0.92
C LEU A 44 4.89 -6.08 -0.74
N ASP A 45 5.70 -7.13 -0.57
CA ASP A 45 5.19 -8.48 -0.30
C ASP A 45 4.38 -8.53 1.01
N ALA A 46 4.86 -7.87 2.08
CA ALA A 46 4.13 -7.78 3.33
C ALA A 46 2.81 -7.02 3.17
N PHE A 47 2.81 -5.93 2.41
CA PHE A 47 1.60 -5.17 2.08
C PHE A 47 0.59 -6.03 1.31
N ASP A 48 1.04 -6.75 0.28
CA ASP A 48 0.19 -7.64 -0.51
C ASP A 48 -0.43 -8.74 0.37
N MET A 49 0.36 -9.37 1.24
CA MET A 49 -0.13 -10.37 2.19
C MET A 49 -1.13 -9.80 3.22
N LEU A 50 -0.89 -8.58 3.71
CA LEU A 50 -1.81 -7.91 4.64
C LEU A 50 -3.13 -7.58 3.97
N VAL A 51 -3.09 -7.02 2.76
CA VAL A 51 -4.28 -6.74 1.96
C VAL A 51 -5.03 -8.03 1.67
N ASP A 52 -4.32 -9.12 1.37
CA ASP A 52 -4.98 -10.39 1.08
C ASP A 52 -5.61 -11.05 2.32
N CYS A 53 -4.96 -10.98 3.48
CA CYS A 53 -5.42 -11.56 4.73
C CYS A 53 -6.57 -10.76 5.39
N CYS A 54 -6.65 -9.45 5.14
CA CYS A 54 -7.66 -8.59 5.74
C CYS A 54 -9.03 -8.70 5.04
N SER A 55 -10.09 -8.73 5.86
CA SER A 55 -11.48 -8.56 5.39
C SER A 55 -11.71 -7.15 4.85
N GLU A 56 -12.66 -7.00 3.92
CA GLU A 56 -13.04 -5.71 3.33
C GLU A 56 -13.37 -4.65 4.38
N GLU A 57 -14.11 -5.04 5.42
CA GLU A 57 -14.47 -4.13 6.53
C GLU A 57 -13.24 -3.63 7.31
N LYS A 58 -12.21 -4.46 7.48
CA LYS A 58 -10.97 -4.05 8.15
C LYS A 58 -10.15 -3.12 7.27
N LEU A 59 -10.09 -3.38 5.97
CA LEU A 59 -9.39 -2.52 5.02
C LEU A 59 -10.09 -1.17 4.89
N GLU A 60 -11.42 -1.15 4.86
CA GLU A 60 -12.20 0.09 4.89
C GLU A 60 -11.92 0.92 6.14
N ASN A 61 -11.96 0.30 7.33
CA ASN A 61 -11.65 1.00 8.57
C ASN A 61 -10.22 1.54 8.57
N LEU A 62 -9.24 0.75 8.10
CA LEU A 62 -7.85 1.18 7.99
C LEU A 62 -7.71 2.41 7.08
N VAL A 63 -8.30 2.37 5.88
CA VAL A 63 -8.29 3.50 4.94
C VAL A 63 -8.93 4.72 5.58
N GLN A 64 -10.11 4.58 6.21
CA GLN A 64 -10.78 5.71 6.88
C GLN A 64 -9.93 6.31 8.01
N SER A 65 -9.29 5.47 8.84
CA SER A 65 -8.39 5.95 9.91
C SER A 65 -7.19 6.70 9.35
N LEU A 66 -6.55 6.20 8.29
CA LEU A 66 -5.40 6.87 7.66
C LEU A 66 -5.80 8.20 6.98
N TYR A 67 -6.99 8.26 6.39
CA TYR A 67 -7.51 9.51 5.82
C TYR A 67 -7.87 10.52 6.91
N ALA A 68 -8.45 10.07 8.02
CA ALA A 68 -8.74 10.94 9.16
C ALA A 68 -7.46 11.54 9.74
N GLU A 69 -6.42 10.74 9.96
CA GLU A 69 -5.11 11.21 10.46
C GLU A 69 -4.43 12.21 9.51
N ARG A 70 -4.62 12.08 8.20
CA ARG A 70 -4.05 13.02 7.21
C ARG A 70 -4.82 14.37 7.15
N LEU A 71 -6.06 14.42 7.61
CA LEU A 71 -6.92 15.60 7.61
C LEU A 71 -6.80 16.44 8.90
N GLU A 72 -6.22 15.87 9.96
CA GLU A 72 -5.87 16.56 11.22
C GLU A 72 -4.50 17.25 11.13
#